data_AF-A0A2E1P5T5-F1
#
_entry.id   AF-A0A2E1P5T5-F1
#
_cell.length_a   1.000
_cell.length_b   1.000
_cell.length_c   1.000
_cell.angle_alpha   90.00
_cell.angle_beta   90.00
_cell.angle_gamma   90.00
#
_symmetry.space_group_name_H-M   'P 1'
#
loop_
_entity.id
_entity.type
_entity.pdbx_description
1 polymer ?
#
loop_
_entity_poly.entity_id
_entity_poly.type
_entity_poly.pdbx_seq_one_letter_code
_entity_poly.pdbx_strand_id
1 'polypeptide(L)'
;SFFLDVRKSFIYNLQNIKADYGYIYTTIQLEDKSVSLGFGNCLYNFCKKNKSINYLTKNYLDICQEATLKPKLYYTNFEVIKLKWIKKDLYTKILKYIIREKGIYNFRWGDALIRYYSIKLIGADVLPLRGCLYKHQSIFDSRNFIKRIFSKLYFKINSSFGRDEFEIKTSKLDRFFLDIKKL
;
A
#
# COMPACT_ATOMS: atom_id res chain seq x y z
N SER A 1 -13.10 -2.28 3.65
CA SER A 1 -12.56 -1.96 2.31
C SER A 1 -13.07 -2.98 1.33
N PHE A 2 -13.27 -2.62 0.07
CA PHE A 2 -13.85 -3.53 -0.92
C PHE A 2 -13.17 -3.39 -2.27
N PHE A 3 -13.04 -4.51 -2.98
CA PHE A 3 -12.76 -4.49 -4.40
C PHE A 3 -14.06 -4.26 -5.15
N LEU A 4 -14.10 -3.22 -5.97
CA LEU A 4 -15.27 -2.85 -6.75
C LEU A 4 -15.28 -3.50 -8.13
N ASP A 5 -14.09 -3.77 -8.67
CA ASP A 5 -13.86 -4.39 -9.97
C ASP A 5 -12.57 -5.21 -9.85
N VAL A 6 -12.55 -6.44 -10.37
CA VAL A 6 -11.40 -7.34 -10.34
C VAL A 6 -11.34 -8.11 -11.65
N ARG A 7 -10.22 -7.96 -12.36
CA ARG A 7 -9.91 -8.74 -13.57
C ARG A 7 -9.35 -10.10 -13.20
N LYS A 8 -9.64 -11.13 -14.00
CA LYS A 8 -9.05 -12.48 -13.84
C LYS A 8 -7.51 -12.44 -13.74
N SER A 9 -6.86 -11.54 -14.49
CA SER A 9 -5.41 -11.34 -14.42
C SER A 9 -4.92 -10.89 -13.05
N PHE A 10 -5.70 -10.08 -12.31
CA PHE A 10 -5.35 -9.67 -10.95
C PHE A 10 -5.37 -10.87 -9.99
N ILE A 11 -6.41 -11.69 -10.06
CA ILE A 11 -6.53 -12.92 -9.24
C ILE A 11 -5.38 -13.88 -9.56
N TYR A 12 -5.10 -14.11 -10.84
CA TYR A 12 -3.98 -14.95 -11.27
C TYR A 12 -2.63 -14.43 -10.75
N ASN A 13 -2.40 -13.11 -10.83
CA ASN A 13 -1.17 -12.50 -10.32
C ASN A 13 -1.07 -12.61 -8.79
N LEU A 14 -2.18 -12.50 -8.06
CA LEU A 14 -2.21 -12.70 -6.62
C LEU A 14 -1.85 -14.14 -6.22
N GLN A 15 -2.43 -15.13 -6.91
CA GLN A 15 -2.17 -16.55 -6.65
C GLN A 15 -0.71 -16.94 -6.96
N ASN A 16 -0.10 -16.28 -7.93
CA ASN A 16 1.26 -16.59 -8.41
C ASN A 16 2.31 -15.56 -7.96
N ILE A 17 2.03 -14.76 -6.92
CA ILE A 17 2.92 -13.68 -6.51
C ILE A 17 4.27 -14.22 -6.01
N LYS A 18 5.35 -13.86 -6.71
CA LYS A 18 6.72 -14.20 -6.34
C LYS A 18 7.47 -13.07 -5.62
N ALA A 19 6.96 -11.85 -5.69
CA ALA A 19 7.53 -10.69 -5.00
C ALA A 19 7.42 -10.81 -3.47
N ASP A 20 8.28 -10.09 -2.75
CA ASP A 20 8.24 -9.99 -1.29
C ASP A 20 7.06 -9.13 -0.81
N TYR A 21 6.71 -8.11 -1.58
CA TYR A 21 5.64 -7.18 -1.28
C TYR A 21 4.82 -6.78 -2.51
N GLY A 22 3.51 -6.77 -2.37
CA GLY A 22 2.54 -6.33 -3.38
C GLY A 22 1.67 -5.21 -2.86
N TYR A 23 1.46 -4.19 -3.70
CA TYR A 23 0.55 -3.07 -3.42
C TYR A 23 -0.34 -2.82 -4.65
N ILE A 24 -1.51 -2.20 -4.46
CA ILE A 24 -2.35 -1.84 -5.59
C ILE A 24 -1.68 -0.75 -6.43
N TYR A 25 -1.50 -1.01 -7.73
CA TYR A 25 -0.94 -0.03 -8.65
C TYR A 25 -1.74 1.27 -8.56
N THR A 26 -1.04 2.41 -8.50
CA THR A 26 -1.60 3.76 -8.33
C THR A 26 -1.98 4.22 -6.93
N THR A 27 -1.81 3.40 -5.89
CA THR A 27 -2.13 3.80 -4.50
C THR A 27 -0.96 4.36 -3.68
N ILE A 28 0.22 4.56 -4.28
CA ILE A 28 1.30 5.30 -3.60
C ILE A 28 0.87 6.76 -3.44
N GLN A 29 0.91 7.26 -2.21
CA GLN A 29 0.55 8.63 -1.88
C GLN A 29 1.74 9.39 -1.30
N LEU A 30 1.63 10.70 -1.26
CA LEU A 30 2.53 11.56 -0.49
C LEU A 30 2.01 11.67 0.94
N GLU A 31 2.91 11.59 1.89
CA GLU A 31 2.61 11.84 3.30
C GLU A 31 2.71 13.33 3.62
N ASP A 32 1.98 13.78 4.63
CA ASP A 32 2.13 15.13 5.15
C ASP A 32 3.53 15.29 5.80
N LYS A 33 4.23 16.38 5.48
CA LYS A 33 5.56 16.66 6.04
C LYS A 33 5.53 16.86 7.56
N SER A 34 4.44 17.43 8.09
CA SER A 34 4.29 17.66 9.52
C SER A 34 4.27 16.35 10.32
N VAL A 35 3.68 15.30 9.75
CA VAL A 35 3.54 13.97 10.40
C VAL A 35 4.66 13.00 10.04
N SER A 36 5.61 13.42 9.20
CA SER A 36 6.82 12.67 8.84
C SER A 36 8.11 13.40 9.26
N LEU A 37 7.96 14.45 10.07
CA LEU A 37 9.07 15.26 10.54
C LEU A 37 10.13 14.38 11.23
N GLY A 38 11.40 14.59 10.88
CA GLY A 38 12.53 13.84 11.43
C GLY A 38 12.66 12.39 10.95
N PHE A 39 11.72 11.86 10.18
CA PHE A 39 11.72 10.44 9.79
C PHE A 39 12.92 10.08 8.90
N GLY A 40 13.21 10.89 7.87
CA GLY A 40 14.37 10.65 7.01
C GLY A 40 15.71 10.71 7.76
N ASN A 41 15.85 11.61 8.74
CA ASN A 41 17.03 11.70 9.60
C ASN A 41 17.16 10.47 10.52
N CYS A 42 16.04 9.98 11.07
CA CYS A 42 15.99 8.73 11.82
C CYS A 42 16.53 7.55 11.00
N LEU A 43 16.04 7.39 9.76
CA LEU A 43 16.52 6.35 8.84
C LEU A 43 18.01 6.52 8.49
N TYR A 44 18.45 7.75 8.24
CA TYR A 44 19.85 8.05 7.95
C TYR A 44 20.76 7.64 9.10
N ASN A 45 20.40 8.00 10.34
CA ASN A 45 21.16 7.66 11.53
C ASN A 45 21.19 6.14 11.78
N PHE A 46 20.07 5.44 11.54
CA PHE A 46 20.05 3.99 11.55
C PHE A 46 21.04 3.41 10.54
N CYS A 47 20.98 3.81 9.28
CA CYS A 47 21.84 3.28 8.22
C CYS A 47 23.32 3.63 8.47
N LYS A 48 23.62 4.85 8.93
CA LYS A 48 24.97 5.30 9.26
C LYS A 48 25.61 4.45 10.37
N LYS A 49 24.84 4.09 11.41
CA LYS A 49 25.30 3.23 12.51
C LYS A 49 25.48 1.76 12.11
N ASN A 50 24.84 1.34 11.02
CA ASN A 50 24.79 -0.06 10.58
C ASN A 50 25.43 -0.26 9.19
N LYS A 51 26.34 0.64 8.77
CA LYS A 51 26.98 0.63 7.43
C LYS A 51 27.64 -0.70 7.06
N SER A 52 28.07 -1.49 8.03
CA SER A 52 28.70 -2.80 7.83
C SER A 52 27.72 -3.94 7.52
N ILE A 53 26.40 -3.71 7.55
CA ILE A 53 25.41 -4.74 7.23
C ILE A 53 25.32 -4.90 5.70
N ASN A 54 25.77 -6.06 5.19
CA ASN A 54 25.82 -6.42 3.77
C ASN A 54 24.48 -6.33 3.00
N TYR A 55 23.35 -6.20 3.69
CA TYR A 55 21.99 -6.19 3.11
C TYR A 55 21.35 -4.79 3.04
N LEU A 56 22.07 -3.74 3.45
CA LEU A 56 21.61 -2.36 3.23
C LEU A 56 21.79 -1.97 1.77
N THR A 57 20.75 -1.38 1.19
CA THR A 57 20.85 -0.83 -0.17
C THR A 57 21.95 0.23 -0.22
N LYS A 58 22.88 0.12 -1.17
CA LYS A 58 24.03 1.05 -1.32
C LYS A 58 23.60 2.52 -1.46
N ASN A 59 22.39 2.76 -1.96
CA ASN A 59 21.80 4.08 -2.17
C ASN A 59 20.83 4.49 -1.04
N TYR A 60 21.08 4.10 0.22
CA TYR A 60 20.20 4.46 1.33
C TYR A 60 20.09 5.99 1.53
N LEU A 61 21.10 6.76 1.10
CA LEU A 61 21.08 8.23 1.18
C LEU A 61 19.90 8.82 0.40
N ASP A 62 19.68 8.38 -0.84
CA ASP A 62 18.57 8.84 -1.68
C ASP A 62 17.22 8.49 -1.04
N ILE A 63 17.13 7.32 -0.42
CA ILE A 63 15.95 6.86 0.30
C ILE A 63 15.66 7.78 1.50
N CYS A 64 16.68 8.12 2.28
CA CYS A 64 16.56 9.02 3.44
C CYS A 64 16.25 10.47 3.02
N GLN A 65 16.78 10.93 1.89
CA GLN A 65 16.45 12.24 1.32
C GLN A 65 15.01 12.28 0.81
N GLU A 66 14.53 11.23 0.12
CA GLU A 66 13.12 11.10 -0.28
C GLU A 66 12.21 11.17 0.95
N ALA A 67 12.54 10.44 2.02
CA ALA A 67 11.81 10.45 3.29
C ALA A 67 11.75 11.81 3.97
N THR A 68 12.73 12.69 3.72
CA THR A 68 12.75 14.06 4.27
C THR A 68 11.99 15.04 3.36
N LEU A 69 12.22 14.98 2.06
CA LEU A 69 11.79 16.03 1.13
C LEU A 69 10.42 15.79 0.53
N LYS A 70 10.09 14.54 0.20
CA LYS A 70 8.86 14.12 -0.49
C LYS A 70 8.44 12.74 0.03
N PRO A 71 8.04 12.65 1.31
CA PRO A 71 7.73 11.38 1.95
C PRO A 71 6.59 10.67 1.21
N LYS A 72 6.78 9.39 0.92
CA LYS A 72 5.81 8.54 0.23
C LYS A 72 5.37 7.41 1.16
N LEU A 73 4.17 6.91 0.90
CA LEU A 73 3.59 5.80 1.65
C LEU A 73 2.96 4.78 0.70
N TYR A 74 3.01 3.51 1.11
CA TYR A 74 2.10 2.52 0.57
C TYR A 74 0.78 2.64 1.31
N TYR A 75 -0.33 2.52 0.59
CA TYR A 75 -1.63 2.48 1.24
C TYR A 75 -1.86 1.09 1.88
N THR A 76 -1.32 0.92 3.09
CA THR A 76 -1.21 -0.37 3.81
C THR A 76 -2.54 -0.98 4.21
N ASN A 77 -3.65 -0.28 4.01
CA ASN A 77 -4.97 -0.88 4.13
C ASN A 77 -5.18 -2.07 3.18
N PHE A 78 -4.38 -2.18 2.11
CA PHE A 78 -4.21 -3.41 1.35
C PHE A 78 -2.73 -3.67 1.10
N GLU A 79 -2.24 -4.80 1.59
CA GLU A 79 -0.89 -5.29 1.30
C GLU A 79 -0.91 -6.80 1.08
N VAL A 80 -0.08 -7.26 0.15
CA VAL A 80 0.24 -8.69 0.00
C VAL A 80 1.69 -8.84 0.37
N ILE A 81 1.97 -9.58 1.44
CA ILE A 81 3.30 -9.62 2.03
C ILE A 81 3.75 -11.04 2.34
N LYS A 82 4.98 -11.37 1.96
CA LYS A 82 5.61 -12.60 2.39
C LYS A 82 6.11 -12.44 3.82
N LEU A 83 5.48 -13.14 4.78
CA LEU A 83 5.85 -13.03 6.19
C LEU A 83 7.31 -13.45 6.48
N LYS A 84 7.88 -14.35 5.67
CA LYS A 84 9.31 -14.73 5.77
C LYS A 84 10.23 -13.51 5.58
N TRP A 85 9.83 -12.54 4.76
CA TRP A 85 10.59 -11.30 4.55
C TRP A 85 10.56 -10.39 5.80
N ILE A 86 9.41 -10.28 6.49
CA ILE A 86 9.27 -9.48 7.72
C ILE A 86 10.19 -9.99 8.82
N LYS A 87 10.44 -11.30 8.86
CA LYS A 87 11.30 -11.94 9.86
C LYS A 87 12.81 -11.73 9.59
N LYS A 88 13.20 -11.03 8.52
CA LYS A 88 14.61 -10.67 8.31
C LYS A 88 15.08 -9.77 9.46
N ASP A 89 16.23 -10.12 10.04
CA ASP A 89 16.85 -9.41 11.17
C ASP A 89 16.97 -7.89 10.93
N LEU A 90 17.27 -7.48 9.69
CA LEU A 90 17.34 -6.06 9.32
C LEU A 90 16.00 -5.32 9.49
N TYR A 91 14.87 -5.93 9.13
CA TYR A 91 13.54 -5.32 9.30
C TYR A 91 13.24 -5.10 10.79
N THR A 92 13.47 -6.13 11.61
CA THR A 92 13.29 -6.04 13.06
C THR A 92 14.19 -4.98 13.69
N LYS A 93 15.45 -4.87 13.24
CA LYS A 93 16.38 -3.83 13.70
C LYS A 93 15.91 -2.43 13.32
N ILE A 94 15.42 -2.22 12.10
CA ILE A 94 14.83 -0.94 11.66
C ILE A 94 13.66 -0.57 12.56
N LEU A 95 12.69 -1.47 12.75
CA LEU A 95 11.51 -1.20 13.58
C LEU A 95 11.89 -0.88 15.03
N LYS A 96 12.78 -1.66 15.65
CA LYS A 96 13.27 -1.39 17.01
C LYS A 96 13.91 -0.02 17.12
N TYR A 97 14.70 0.37 16.11
CA TYR A 97 15.31 1.70 16.08
C TYR A 97 14.24 2.80 15.99
N ILE A 98 13.28 2.68 15.06
CA ILE A 98 12.19 3.65 14.88
C ILE A 98 11.37 3.83 16.17
N ILE A 99 11.02 2.74 16.84
CA ILE A 99 10.29 2.78 18.12
C ILE A 99 11.10 3.55 19.19
N ARG A 100 12.41 3.29 19.27
CA ARG A 100 13.29 3.97 20.24
C ARG A 100 13.40 5.47 20.00
N GLU A 101 13.37 5.92 18.74
CA GLU A 101 13.41 7.35 18.40
C GLU A 101 12.09 8.08 18.72
N LYS A 102 11.06 7.37 19.21
CA LYS A 102 9.77 7.91 19.69
C LYS A 102 8.97 8.74 18.67
N GLY A 103 9.36 8.79 17.40
CA GLY A 103 8.67 9.57 16.38
C GLY A 103 7.25 9.09 16.08
N ILE A 104 6.92 7.82 16.37
CA ILE A 104 5.54 7.31 16.34
C ILE A 104 4.65 8.10 17.31
N TYR A 105 5.15 8.41 18.51
CA TYR A 105 4.39 9.11 19.54
C TYR A 105 4.46 10.63 19.38
N ASN A 106 5.61 11.16 18.99
CA ASN A 106 5.84 12.60 18.91
C ASN A 106 5.31 13.23 17.61
N PHE A 107 5.34 12.48 16.50
CA PHE A 107 5.06 13.00 15.16
C PHE A 107 4.05 12.14 14.38
N ARG A 108 3.50 11.08 14.99
CA ARG A 108 2.53 10.17 14.36
C ARG A 108 3.07 9.51 13.08
N TRP A 109 4.32 9.04 13.12
CA TRP A 109 4.86 8.23 12.03
C TRP A 109 3.99 6.98 11.81
N GLY A 110 3.23 6.97 10.73
CA GLY A 110 2.29 5.90 10.40
C GLY A 110 2.96 4.62 9.92
N ASP A 111 2.27 3.50 10.04
CA ASP A 111 2.70 2.20 9.52
C ASP A 111 2.93 2.24 8.00
N ALA A 112 2.09 2.96 7.27
CA ALA A 112 2.18 3.17 5.83
C ALA A 112 3.52 3.79 5.38
N LEU A 113 3.95 4.83 6.09
CA LEU A 113 5.24 5.50 5.92
C LEU A 113 6.39 4.54 6.28
N ILE A 114 6.32 3.93 7.47
CA ILE A 114 7.34 3.00 7.96
C ILE A 114 7.52 1.81 7.01
N ARG A 115 6.42 1.24 6.52
CA ARG A 115 6.38 0.11 5.59
C ARG A 115 7.06 0.47 4.28
N TYR A 116 6.69 1.60 3.67
CA TYR A 116 7.26 2.04 2.40
C TYR A 116 8.79 2.13 2.44
N TYR A 117 9.33 2.80 3.46
CA TYR A 117 10.77 3.00 3.56
C TYR A 117 11.54 1.77 4.04
N SER A 118 10.96 0.97 4.94
CA SER A 118 11.58 -0.28 5.39
C SER A 118 11.73 -1.29 4.24
N ILE A 119 10.71 -1.39 3.38
CA ILE A 119 10.77 -2.23 2.17
C ILE A 119 11.91 -1.80 1.25
N LYS A 120 12.02 -0.50 0.98
CA LYS A 120 13.07 0.04 0.11
C LYS A 120 14.47 -0.16 0.68
N LEU A 121 14.67 0.09 1.98
CA LEU A 121 15.99 -0.03 2.60
C LEU A 121 16.54 -1.46 2.57
N ILE A 122 15.67 -2.44 2.75
CA ILE A 122 16.00 -3.87 2.77
C ILE A 122 16.13 -4.45 1.34
N GLY A 123 15.75 -3.67 0.32
CA GLY A 123 15.77 -4.13 -1.07
C GLY A 123 14.79 -5.28 -1.32
N ALA A 124 13.59 -5.22 -0.74
CA ALA A 124 12.56 -6.22 -1.03
C ALA A 124 12.15 -6.19 -2.50
N ASP A 125 11.80 -7.33 -3.07
CA ASP A 125 11.17 -7.36 -4.40
C ASP A 125 9.72 -6.87 -4.30
N VAL A 126 9.35 -5.86 -5.09
CA VAL A 126 8.07 -5.16 -5.01
C VAL A 126 7.29 -5.27 -6.31
N LEU A 127 6.04 -5.71 -6.23
CA LEU A 127 5.13 -5.83 -7.38
C LEU A 127 3.94 -4.86 -7.30
N PRO A 128 3.77 -3.92 -8.26
CA PRO A 128 2.53 -3.18 -8.42
C PRO A 128 1.43 -4.08 -9.00
N LEU A 129 0.40 -4.37 -8.21
CA LEU A 129 -0.73 -5.20 -8.58
C LEU A 129 -1.75 -4.39 -9.39
N ARG A 130 -1.95 -4.80 -10.65
CA ARG A 130 -2.87 -4.14 -11.59
C ARG A 130 -4.12 -4.97 -11.82
N GLY A 131 -5.19 -4.31 -12.25
CA GLY A 131 -6.42 -4.97 -12.69
C GLY A 131 -7.46 -5.12 -11.59
N CYS A 132 -7.43 -4.26 -10.58
CA CYS A 132 -8.53 -4.11 -9.63
C CYS A 132 -8.86 -2.64 -9.40
N LEU A 133 -10.08 -2.36 -8.94
CA LEU A 133 -10.47 -1.08 -8.37
C LEU A 133 -10.68 -1.27 -6.86
N TYR A 134 -9.75 -0.75 -6.06
CA TYR A 134 -9.80 -0.85 -4.60
C TYR A 134 -10.44 0.39 -3.97
N LYS A 135 -11.30 0.19 -2.98
CA LYS A 135 -11.91 1.27 -2.18
C LYS A 135 -11.70 1.04 -0.69
N HIS A 136 -11.22 2.07 -0.02
CA HIS A 136 -11.18 2.15 1.43
C HIS A 136 -11.85 3.44 1.88
N GLN A 137 -12.93 3.34 2.67
CA GLN A 137 -13.75 4.50 3.06
C GLN A 137 -14.18 5.34 1.85
N SER A 138 -13.97 6.66 1.87
CA SER A 138 -14.27 7.59 0.77
C SER A 138 -13.17 7.65 -0.29
N ILE A 139 -12.05 6.96 -0.08
CA ILE A 139 -10.89 6.95 -0.98
C ILE A 139 -11.07 5.77 -1.95
N PHE A 140 -11.24 6.12 -3.22
CA PHE A 140 -11.17 5.18 -4.34
C PHE A 140 -9.75 5.21 -4.88
N ASP A 141 -9.23 4.09 -5.36
CA ASP A 141 -8.06 4.08 -6.23
C ASP A 141 -8.40 4.86 -7.51
N SER A 142 -8.10 6.16 -7.50
CA SER A 142 -8.72 7.13 -8.40
C SER A 142 -7.70 7.77 -9.32
N ARG A 143 -7.60 7.25 -10.54
CA ARG A 143 -7.14 8.05 -11.69
C ARG A 143 -8.06 8.04 -12.91
N ASN A 144 -9.15 7.28 -12.89
CA ASN A 144 -10.12 7.32 -13.98
C ASN A 144 -11.38 8.05 -13.50
N PHE A 145 -11.40 9.38 -13.67
CA PHE A 145 -12.49 10.27 -13.21
C PHE A 145 -13.86 9.77 -13.68
N ILE A 146 -13.92 9.28 -14.92
CA ILE A 146 -15.10 8.69 -15.54
C ILE A 146 -15.55 7.44 -14.79
N LYS A 147 -14.66 6.46 -14.57
CA LYS A 147 -15.02 5.27 -13.77
C LYS A 147 -15.41 5.63 -12.34
N ARG A 148 -14.78 6.63 -11.73
CA ARG A 148 -15.14 7.11 -10.38
C ARG A 148 -16.55 7.69 -10.36
N ILE A 149 -16.93 8.49 -11.36
CA ILE A 149 -18.30 9.01 -11.50
C ILE A 149 -19.28 7.85 -11.68
N PHE A 150 -19.02 6.94 -12.62
CA PHE A 150 -19.90 5.81 -12.87
C PHE A 150 -20.04 4.89 -11.66
N SER A 151 -18.93 4.54 -11.00
CA SER A 151 -18.97 3.76 -9.75
C SER A 151 -19.73 4.50 -8.66
N LYS A 152 -19.51 5.82 -8.46
CA LYS A 152 -20.28 6.59 -7.47
C LYS A 152 -21.77 6.63 -7.79
N LEU A 153 -22.13 6.81 -9.06
CA LEU A 153 -23.52 6.88 -9.51
C LEU A 153 -24.21 5.52 -9.33
N TYR A 154 -23.56 4.45 -9.79
CA TYR A 154 -24.02 3.07 -9.64
C TYR A 154 -24.19 2.68 -8.16
N PHE A 155 -23.21 2.98 -7.30
CA PHE A 155 -23.35 2.73 -5.87
C PHE A 155 -24.46 3.56 -5.22
N LYS A 156 -24.68 4.81 -5.66
CA LYS A 156 -25.77 5.66 -5.16
C LYS A 156 -27.13 5.07 -5.51
N ILE A 157 -27.28 4.55 -6.73
CA ILE A 157 -28.51 3.90 -7.21
C ILE A 157 -28.75 2.57 -6.48
N ASN A 158 -27.73 1.74 -6.29
CA ASN A 158 -27.89 0.43 -5.65
C ASN A 158 -27.92 0.51 -4.11
N SER A 159 -27.44 1.59 -3.49
CA SER A 159 -27.51 1.76 -2.03
C SER A 159 -28.91 2.05 -1.50
N SER A 160 -29.90 2.33 -2.37
CA SER A 160 -31.31 2.44 -1.98
C SER A 160 -32.05 1.10 -1.95
N PHE A 161 -31.44 0.03 -2.46
CA PHE A 161 -31.99 -1.32 -2.42
C PHE A 161 -31.28 -2.14 -1.34
N GLY A 162 -31.93 -2.26 -0.18
CA GLY A 162 -31.72 -3.28 0.85
C GLY A 162 -30.29 -3.77 1.10
N ARG A 163 -29.65 -3.21 2.13
CA ARG A 163 -28.61 -3.91 2.88
C ARG A 163 -29.30 -5.07 3.60
N ASP A 164 -28.88 -6.31 3.37
CA ASP A 164 -28.87 -7.42 4.36
C ASP A 164 -28.69 -8.84 3.79
N GLU A 165 -28.23 -9.02 2.55
CA GLU A 165 -27.78 -10.35 2.10
C GLU A 165 -26.29 -10.32 1.73
N PHE A 166 -25.48 -11.11 2.46
CA PHE A 166 -24.04 -11.30 2.25
C PHE A 166 -23.68 -11.99 0.92
N GLU A 167 -24.66 -12.21 0.04
CA GLU A 167 -24.43 -12.55 -1.37
C GLU A 167 -24.89 -11.39 -2.26
N ILE A 168 -23.92 -10.68 -2.85
CA ILE A 168 -24.23 -9.83 -4.01
C ILE A 168 -24.61 -10.80 -5.14
N LYS A 169 -25.90 -11.09 -5.30
CA LYS A 169 -26.45 -11.66 -6.54
C LYS A 169 -26.21 -10.64 -7.65
N THR A 170 -25.05 -10.73 -8.29
CA THR A 170 -24.66 -9.82 -9.38
C THR A 170 -25.72 -9.90 -10.48
N SER A 171 -26.48 -8.81 -10.63
CA SER A 171 -27.47 -8.65 -11.68
C SER A 171 -26.76 -8.69 -13.05
N LYS A 172 -27.50 -8.91 -14.14
CA LYS A 172 -26.92 -8.83 -15.50
C LYS A 172 -26.30 -7.46 -15.78
N LEU A 173 -26.87 -6.41 -15.18
CA LEU A 173 -26.37 -5.04 -15.22
C LEU A 173 -25.05 -4.89 -14.46
N ASP A 174 -24.94 -5.50 -13.27
CA ASP A 174 -23.71 -5.49 -12.48
C ASP A 174 -22.58 -6.16 -13.26
N ARG A 175 -22.88 -7.29 -13.92
CA ARG A 175 -21.90 -8.01 -14.76
C ARG A 175 -21.47 -7.21 -15.99
N PHE A 176 -22.38 -6.44 -16.58
CA PHE A 176 -22.09 -5.58 -17.72
C PHE A 176 -21.22 -4.38 -17.32
N PHE A 177 -21.54 -3.69 -16.22
CA PHE A 177 -20.79 -2.52 -15.77
C PHE A 177 -19.44 -2.87 -15.12
N LEU A 178 -19.34 -4.03 -14.49
CA LEU A 178 -18.13 -4.52 -13.82
C LEU A 178 -17.29 -5.46 -14.70
N ASP A 179 -17.68 -5.65 -15.97
CA ASP A 179 -16.99 -6.53 -16.95
C ASP A 179 -16.74 -7.96 -16.41
N ILE A 180 -17.66 -8.46 -15.59
CA ILE A 180 -17.61 -9.80 -14.99
C ILE A 180 -18.21 -10.78 -16.01
N LYS A 181 -17.36 -11.40 -16.83
CA LYS A 181 -17.79 -12.50 -17.71
C LYS A 181 -18.26 -13.70 -16.88
N LYS A 182 -19.39 -14.30 -17.29
CA LYS A 182 -19.85 -15.61 -16.79
C LYS A 182 -18.66 -16.58 -16.82
N LEU A 183 -18.39 -17.23 -15.69
CA LEU A 183 -17.59 -18.47 -15.68
C LEU A 183 -18.36 -19.55 -16.42
#